data_AF-A0A8J3ITC0-F1
#
_entry.id   AF-A0A8J3ITC0-F1
#
_cell.length_a   1.000
_cell.length_b   1.000
_cell.length_c   1.000
_cell.angle_alpha   90.00
_cell.angle_beta   90.00
_cell.angle_gamma   90.00
#
_symmetry.space_group_name_H-M   'P 1'
#
loop_
_entity.id
_entity.type
_entity.pdbx_description
1 polymer ?
#
loop_
_entity_poly.entity_id
_entity_poly.type
_entity_poly.pdbx_seq_one_letter_code
_entity_poly.pdbx_strand_id
1 'polypeptide(L)'
;MARANQDDYLVQGYAESPDGRTNWSEHQIVFAPEERVFDVCVIAAKDGYETVFSRVNVSNADLPLTGLWWCQGTTPSPNMADWSEPIRIWGPGPWKPVLRYGETDPNSMFVFCDGAYPNAAPVGIPFHFTLDCIQITRPAPDGEQGWREEGSNS
;
A
#
# COMPACT_ATOMS: atom_id res chain seq x y z
N MET A 1 4.17 30.67 -10.90
CA MET A 1 2.92 29.90 -11.17
C MET A 1 3.32 28.44 -11.22
N ALA A 2 3.25 27.72 -10.10
CA ALA A 2 3.52 26.28 -10.09
C ALA A 2 2.33 25.60 -10.78
N ARG A 3 2.59 24.94 -11.91
CA ARG A 3 1.59 24.16 -12.62
C ARG A 3 1.51 22.83 -11.87
N ALA A 4 0.50 22.71 -11.02
CA ALA A 4 0.03 21.46 -10.45
C ALA A 4 -0.29 20.46 -11.57
N ASN A 5 0.67 19.64 -12.00
CA ASN A 5 0.41 18.57 -12.96
C ASN A 5 0.22 17.27 -12.20
N GLN A 6 -0.87 16.53 -12.45
CA GLN A 6 -1.18 15.25 -11.79
C GLN A 6 -0.01 14.25 -11.82
N ASP A 7 0.88 14.39 -12.80
CA ASP A 7 2.09 13.58 -12.97
C ASP A 7 3.15 13.80 -11.87
N ASP A 8 3.13 14.92 -11.14
CA ASP A 8 4.14 15.26 -10.11
C ASP A 8 3.71 14.90 -8.67
N TYR A 9 2.50 14.36 -8.46
CA TYR A 9 1.86 14.35 -7.14
C TYR A 9 2.16 13.15 -6.23
N LEU A 10 2.75 12.07 -6.74
CA LEU A 10 2.90 10.82 -6.00
C LEU A 10 4.37 10.41 -5.87
N VAL A 11 5.20 11.35 -5.45
CA VAL A 11 6.60 11.06 -5.11
C VAL A 11 6.68 10.78 -3.62
N GLN A 12 6.72 9.50 -3.27
CA GLN A 12 7.08 9.09 -1.92
C GLN A 12 8.57 9.24 -1.73
N GLY A 13 8.95 9.84 -0.61
CA GLY A 13 10.34 9.84 -0.25
C GLY A 13 10.59 9.66 1.22
N TYR A 14 11.87 9.65 1.52
CA TYR A 14 12.45 9.20 2.76
C TYR A 14 13.31 10.29 3.36
N ALA A 15 13.25 10.40 4.69
CA ALA A 15 14.18 11.17 5.46
C ALA A 15 14.34 10.53 6.85
N GLU A 16 15.54 10.59 7.40
CA GLU A 16 15.84 10.12 8.75
C GLU A 16 16.08 11.29 9.69
N SER A 17 15.67 11.13 10.95
CA SER A 17 16.06 12.03 12.04
C SER A 17 16.41 11.19 13.26
N PRO A 18 17.53 11.45 13.95
CA PRO A 18 17.90 10.72 15.16
C PRO A 18 16.88 10.86 16.30
N ASP A 19 16.12 11.96 16.33
CA ASP A 19 15.16 12.29 17.40
C ASP A 19 13.72 12.46 16.89
N GLY A 20 13.49 12.34 15.58
CA GLY A 20 12.20 12.57 14.94
C GLY A 20 11.73 14.03 14.97
N ARG A 21 12.60 14.99 15.29
CA ARG A 21 12.26 16.42 15.47
C ARG A 21 13.17 17.35 14.70
N THR A 22 14.47 17.12 14.73
CA THR A 22 15.51 17.97 14.16
C THR A 22 16.50 17.17 13.33
N ASN A 23 17.41 17.86 12.62
CA ASN A 23 18.48 17.22 11.85
C ASN A 23 17.99 16.13 10.88
N TRP A 24 16.86 16.41 10.21
CA TRP A 24 16.35 15.52 9.16
C TRP A 24 17.35 15.47 8.02
N SER A 25 17.59 14.27 7.48
CA SER A 25 18.36 14.10 6.25
C SER A 25 17.67 14.80 5.09
N GLU A 26 18.41 15.02 4.00
CA GLU A 26 17.80 15.44 2.74
C GLU A 26 16.77 14.40 2.28
N HIS A 27 15.71 14.89 1.63
CA HIS A 27 14.63 14.07 1.09
C HIS A 27 15.15 13.21 -0.06
N GLN A 28 14.96 11.90 0.05
CA GLN A 28 15.35 10.92 -0.97
C GLN A 28 14.09 10.34 -1.61
N ILE A 29 14.04 10.27 -2.94
CA ILE A 29 12.93 9.62 -3.65
C ILE A 29 13.08 8.11 -3.51
N VAL A 30 12.05 7.44 -3.00
CA VAL A 30 12.04 5.97 -2.79
C VAL A 30 11.43 5.26 -3.99
N PHE A 31 10.30 5.75 -4.47
CA PHE A 31 9.57 5.19 -5.60
C PHE A 31 9.65 6.14 -6.79
N ALA A 32 9.86 5.58 -7.99
CA ALA A 32 9.77 6.36 -9.20
C ALA A 32 8.33 6.90 -9.38
N PRO A 33 8.12 8.13 -9.89
CA PRO A 33 6.79 8.72 -10.05
C PRO A 33 5.80 7.84 -10.82
N GLU A 34 6.30 7.06 -11.77
CA GLU A 34 5.53 6.15 -12.62
C GLU A 34 4.92 4.98 -11.84
N GLU A 35 5.46 4.65 -10.65
CA GLU A 35 4.91 3.62 -9.78
C GLU A 35 3.66 4.08 -9.04
N ARG A 36 3.40 5.39 -8.97
CA ARG A 36 2.19 6.01 -8.40
C ARG A 36 1.85 5.48 -7.00
N VAL A 37 2.89 5.31 -6.19
CA VAL A 37 2.79 4.84 -4.81
C VAL A 37 2.38 6.00 -3.90
N PHE A 38 1.52 5.69 -2.93
CA PHE A 38 1.17 6.57 -1.82
C PHE A 38 0.71 5.74 -0.63
N ASP A 39 0.73 6.37 0.55
CA ASP A 39 0.45 5.75 1.84
C ASP A 39 1.21 4.44 2.05
N VAL A 40 2.33 4.52 2.77
CA VAL A 40 3.22 3.38 3.03
C VAL A 40 3.15 3.00 4.50
N CYS A 41 2.97 1.72 4.79
CA CYS A 41 3.05 1.15 6.13
C CYS A 41 4.20 0.16 6.19
N VAL A 42 5.23 0.49 6.96
CA VAL A 42 6.35 -0.42 7.23
C VAL A 42 6.23 -0.96 8.65
N ILE A 43 6.42 -2.25 8.83
CA ILE A 43 6.51 -2.90 10.15
C ILE A 43 7.77 -3.74 10.26
N ALA A 44 8.27 -3.91 11.49
CA ALA A 44 9.18 -4.99 11.79
C ALA A 44 8.42 -6.32 11.78
N ALA A 45 9.00 -7.32 11.11
CA ALA A 45 8.52 -8.70 11.07
C ALA A 45 9.54 -9.63 11.72
N LYS A 46 9.24 -10.93 11.81
CA LYS A 46 10.11 -11.91 12.46
C LYS A 46 11.53 -11.93 11.87
N ASP A 47 11.62 -11.93 10.54
CA ASP A 47 12.87 -12.12 9.80
C ASP A 47 13.28 -10.86 8.99
N GLY A 48 12.89 -9.67 9.45
CA GLY A 48 13.23 -8.40 8.79
C GLY A 48 12.11 -7.38 8.88
N TYR A 49 11.77 -6.79 7.74
CA TYR A 49 10.76 -5.74 7.60
C TYR A 49 9.79 -6.11 6.49
N GLU A 50 8.56 -5.66 6.65
CA GLU A 50 7.52 -5.79 5.65
C GLU A 50 6.87 -4.45 5.43
N THR A 51 6.53 -4.18 4.18
CA THR A 51 5.83 -2.96 3.81
C THR A 51 4.56 -3.29 3.06
N VAL A 52 3.49 -2.57 3.38
CA VAL A 52 2.27 -2.52 2.60
C VAL A 52 2.06 -1.09 2.13
N PHE A 53 1.83 -0.90 0.84
CA PHE A 53 1.63 0.43 0.26
C PHE A 53 0.51 0.43 -0.77
N SER A 54 -0.07 1.62 -0.99
CA SER A 54 -1.12 1.80 -1.99
C SER A 54 -0.51 2.23 -3.31
N ARG A 55 -1.01 1.68 -4.43
CA ARG A 55 -0.78 2.22 -5.77
C ARG A 55 -2.09 2.71 -6.35
N VAL A 56 -2.07 3.81 -7.08
CA VAL A 56 -3.25 4.32 -7.80
C VAL A 56 -2.93 4.62 -9.24
N ASN A 57 -3.72 4.04 -10.14
CA ASN A 57 -3.76 4.46 -11.52
C ASN A 57 -4.97 5.40 -11.71
N VAL A 58 -4.69 6.72 -11.78
CA VAL A 58 -5.69 7.76 -12.05
C VAL A 58 -5.96 7.98 -13.54
N SER A 59 -5.23 7.31 -14.44
CA SER A 59 -5.51 7.36 -15.87
C SER A 59 -6.64 6.38 -16.25
N ASN A 60 -7.46 6.73 -17.24
CA ASN A 60 -8.53 5.87 -17.79
C ASN A 60 -8.02 4.57 -18.45
N ALA A 61 -6.72 4.28 -18.36
CA ALA A 61 -6.11 3.05 -18.83
C ALA A 61 -5.99 2.07 -17.67
N ASP A 62 -6.76 0.99 -17.74
CA ASP A 62 -6.73 -0.22 -16.93
C ASP A 62 -6.49 -0.02 -15.41
N LEU A 63 -7.53 -0.37 -14.64
CA LEU A 63 -7.56 -0.46 -13.17
C LEU A 63 -6.71 -1.59 -12.50
N PRO A 64 -6.05 -2.57 -13.16
CA PRO A 64 -5.45 -3.72 -12.49
C PRO A 64 -4.14 -3.41 -11.75
N LEU A 65 -3.72 -2.15 -11.69
CA LEU A 65 -2.56 -1.71 -10.88
C LEU A 65 -2.95 -0.97 -9.60
N THR A 66 -4.20 -0.50 -9.47
CA THR A 66 -4.68 0.18 -8.25
C THR A 66 -4.96 -0.82 -7.14
N GLY A 67 -4.44 -0.60 -5.94
CA GLY A 67 -4.70 -1.46 -4.79
C GLY A 67 -3.58 -1.46 -3.77
N LEU A 68 -3.59 -2.45 -2.88
CA LEU A 68 -2.53 -2.68 -1.91
C LEU A 68 -1.50 -3.66 -2.43
N TRP A 69 -0.25 -3.34 -2.15
CA TRP A 69 0.91 -4.11 -2.53
C TRP A 69 1.77 -4.36 -1.31
N TRP A 70 2.39 -5.53 -1.26
CA TRP A 70 3.24 -5.98 -0.17
C TRP A 70 4.63 -6.35 -0.70
N CYS A 71 5.68 -6.03 0.04
CA CYS A 71 6.99 -6.65 -0.12
C CYS A 71 7.72 -6.74 1.23
N GLN A 72 8.81 -7.51 1.25
CA GLN A 72 9.65 -7.71 2.43
C GLN A 72 11.10 -7.28 2.16
N GLY A 73 11.80 -6.86 3.20
CA GLY A 73 13.21 -6.46 3.15
C GLY A 73 13.94 -6.91 4.42
N THR A 74 15.27 -6.96 4.38
CA THR A 74 16.07 -7.31 5.56
C THR A 74 16.28 -6.11 6.50
N THR A 75 16.17 -4.89 5.97
CA THR A 75 16.31 -3.61 6.66
C THR A 75 15.23 -2.64 6.17
N PRO A 76 14.89 -1.58 6.94
CA PRO A 76 13.97 -0.56 6.48
C PRO A 76 14.74 0.39 5.55
N SER A 77 14.93 -0.03 4.31
CA SER A 77 15.76 0.69 3.32
C SER A 77 14.95 1.70 2.50
N PRO A 78 15.51 2.89 2.19
CA PRO A 78 14.93 3.80 1.21
C PRO A 78 15.12 3.35 -0.25
N ASN A 79 15.86 2.28 -0.50
CA ASN A 79 16.11 1.76 -1.85
C ASN A 79 15.23 0.53 -2.11
N MET A 80 14.31 0.64 -3.08
CA MET A 80 13.39 -0.45 -3.43
C MET A 80 14.07 -1.71 -3.96
N ALA A 81 15.32 -1.64 -4.42
CA ALA A 81 16.10 -2.82 -4.79
C ALA A 81 16.48 -3.72 -3.59
N ASP A 82 16.40 -3.20 -2.36
CA ASP A 82 16.66 -3.98 -1.14
C ASP A 82 15.41 -4.73 -0.64
N TRP A 83 14.27 -4.50 -1.28
CA TRP A 83 13.00 -5.14 -1.00
C TRP A 83 12.71 -6.23 -2.05
N SER A 84 11.89 -7.21 -1.69
CA SER A 84 11.38 -8.21 -2.64
C SER A 84 10.48 -7.57 -3.69
N GLU A 85 10.26 -8.30 -4.80
CA GLU A 85 9.27 -7.89 -5.80
C GLU A 85 7.90 -7.66 -5.13
N PRO A 86 7.24 -6.51 -5.38
CA PRO A 86 5.92 -6.24 -4.82
C PRO A 86 4.84 -7.21 -5.30
N ILE A 87 4.11 -7.79 -4.36
CA ILE A 87 2.96 -8.66 -4.59
C ILE A 87 1.68 -7.88 -4.31
N ARG A 88 0.74 -7.85 -5.26
CA ARG A 88 -0.57 -7.23 -5.04
C ARG A 88 -1.41 -8.11 -4.12
N ILE A 89 -1.85 -7.54 -3.00
CA ILE A 89 -2.62 -8.26 -1.97
C ILE A 89 -4.10 -7.84 -1.91
N TRP A 90 -4.50 -6.75 -2.60
CA TRP A 90 -5.92 -6.38 -2.69
C TRP A 90 -6.31 -5.51 -3.90
N GLY A 91 -7.61 -5.56 -4.25
CA GLY A 91 -8.28 -4.90 -5.39
C GLY A 91 -8.46 -3.39 -5.23
N PRO A 92 -9.08 -2.68 -6.20
CA PRO A 92 -9.02 -1.22 -6.25
C PRO A 92 -9.81 -0.54 -5.13
N GLY A 93 -9.33 0.62 -4.67
CA GLY A 93 -9.99 1.41 -3.61
C GLY A 93 -9.35 1.48 -2.21
N PRO A 94 -8.38 0.65 -1.78
CA PRO A 94 -7.74 0.81 -0.48
C PRO A 94 -6.78 1.99 -0.43
N TRP A 95 -6.90 2.79 0.63
CA TRP A 95 -5.91 3.78 1.03
C TRP A 95 -5.48 3.57 2.49
N LYS A 96 -4.36 4.19 2.88
CA LYS A 96 -3.88 4.23 4.28
C LYS A 96 -3.77 2.84 4.94
N PRO A 97 -2.99 1.91 4.38
CA PRO A 97 -2.85 0.59 4.98
C PRO A 97 -2.24 0.68 6.38
N VAL A 98 -2.70 -0.20 7.27
CA VAL A 98 -2.05 -0.52 8.53
C VAL A 98 -1.97 -2.03 8.65
N LEU A 99 -0.76 -2.57 8.63
CA LEU A 99 -0.50 -3.99 8.74
C LEU A 99 -0.31 -4.43 10.19
N ARG A 100 -0.95 -5.53 10.57
CA ARG A 100 -0.74 -6.26 11.84
C ARG A 100 -0.69 -7.76 11.59
N TYR A 101 0.13 -8.46 12.35
CA TYR A 101 0.07 -9.93 12.42
C TYR A 101 -0.98 -10.37 13.43
N GLY A 102 -1.59 -11.53 13.17
CA GLY A 102 -2.46 -12.21 14.11
C GLY A 102 -1.71 -12.65 15.35
N GLU A 103 -2.38 -12.63 16.50
CA GLU A 103 -1.76 -12.96 17.79
C GLU A 103 -1.41 -14.44 17.93
N THR A 104 -2.12 -15.31 17.20
CA THR A 104 -2.01 -16.78 17.33
C THR A 104 -1.33 -17.46 16.15
N ASP A 105 -1.38 -16.86 14.96
CA ASP A 105 -0.77 -17.40 13.74
C ASP A 105 0.22 -16.37 13.16
N PRO A 106 1.54 -16.65 13.18
CA PRO A 106 2.55 -15.75 12.66
C PRO A 106 2.52 -15.60 11.13
N ASN A 107 1.69 -16.37 10.43
CA ASN A 107 1.45 -16.20 9.00
C ASN A 107 0.11 -15.51 8.70
N SER A 108 -0.73 -15.23 9.70
CA SER A 108 -1.96 -14.49 9.48
C SER A 108 -1.68 -13.00 9.56
N MET A 109 -2.02 -12.28 8.49
CA MET A 109 -1.88 -10.83 8.41
C MET A 109 -3.27 -10.19 8.31
N PHE A 110 -3.43 -9.07 9.01
CA PHE A 110 -4.59 -8.19 8.97
C PHE A 110 -4.14 -6.84 8.44
N VAL A 111 -4.73 -6.41 7.32
CA VAL A 111 -4.49 -5.09 6.76
C VAL A 111 -5.74 -4.26 6.90
N PHE A 112 -5.69 -3.27 7.79
CA PHE A 112 -6.73 -2.27 7.94
C PHE A 112 -6.51 -1.16 6.91
N CYS A 113 -7.57 -0.71 6.25
CA CYS A 113 -7.46 0.32 5.22
C CYS A 113 -8.79 1.06 5.01
N ASP A 114 -8.71 2.22 4.36
CA ASP A 114 -9.90 2.92 3.87
C ASP A 114 -10.31 2.31 2.52
N GLY A 115 -11.41 1.59 2.47
CA GLY A 115 -11.99 1.11 1.20
C GLY A 115 -12.81 2.19 0.51
N ALA A 116 -12.83 2.18 -0.82
CA ALA A 116 -13.62 3.11 -1.63
C ALA A 116 -14.65 2.34 -2.47
N TYR A 117 -15.92 2.61 -2.21
CA TYR A 117 -17.03 1.88 -2.83
C TYR A 117 -17.91 2.82 -3.65
N PRO A 118 -18.38 2.40 -4.84
CA PRO A 118 -19.27 3.22 -5.66
C PRO A 118 -20.49 3.71 -4.88
N ASN A 119 -20.77 4.99 -5.00
CA ASN A 119 -22.00 5.58 -4.48
C ASN A 119 -23.04 5.61 -5.60
N ALA A 120 -24.12 4.85 -5.42
CA ALA A 120 -25.21 4.78 -6.39
C ALA A 120 -26.09 6.06 -6.43
N ALA A 121 -25.83 7.04 -5.55
CA ALA A 121 -26.58 8.28 -5.53
C ALA A 121 -26.37 9.09 -6.82
N PRO A 122 -27.46 9.62 -7.44
CA PRO A 122 -27.37 10.35 -8.70
C PRO A 122 -26.70 11.74 -8.57
N VAL A 123 -26.53 12.24 -7.34
CA VAL A 123 -25.88 13.52 -7.04
C VAL A 123 -25.05 13.35 -5.77
N GLY A 124 -23.77 13.76 -5.80
CA GLY A 124 -22.88 13.73 -4.64
C GLY A 124 -21.49 13.18 -4.94
N ILE A 125 -20.76 12.82 -3.88
CA ILE A 125 -19.44 12.19 -3.98
C ILE A 125 -19.62 10.80 -4.62
N PRO A 126 -18.86 10.46 -5.68
CA PRO A 126 -19.05 9.22 -6.45
C PRO A 126 -18.68 7.95 -5.67
N PHE A 127 -18.06 8.07 -4.50
CA PHE A 127 -17.66 6.97 -3.64
C PHE A 127 -18.03 7.25 -2.19
N HIS A 128 -18.24 6.20 -1.40
CA HIS A 128 -18.21 6.25 0.05
C HIS A 128 -16.98 5.51 0.58
N PHE A 129 -16.44 6.00 1.69
CA PHE A 129 -15.28 5.39 2.36
C PHE A 129 -15.74 4.54 3.53
N THR A 130 -15.17 3.34 3.64
CA THR A 130 -15.36 2.44 4.78
C THR A 130 -14.00 2.09 5.39
N LEU A 131 -14.02 1.67 6.66
CA LEU A 131 -12.86 1.02 7.26
C LEU A 131 -12.99 -0.48 6.99
N ASP A 132 -12.08 -1.01 6.20
CA ASP A 132 -12.03 -2.44 5.89
C ASP A 132 -10.87 -3.11 6.61
N CYS A 133 -11.00 -4.43 6.79
CA CYS A 133 -9.97 -5.29 7.31
C CYS A 133 -9.82 -6.49 6.39
N ILE A 134 -8.66 -6.61 5.75
CA ILE A 134 -8.34 -7.73 4.87
C ILE A 134 -7.51 -8.71 5.68
N GLN A 135 -8.03 -9.92 5.86
CA GLN A 135 -7.26 -11.02 6.43
C GLN A 135 -6.63 -11.82 5.28
N ILE A 136 -5.31 -11.90 5.26
CA ILE A 136 -4.55 -12.69 4.28
C ILE A 136 -3.58 -13.63 4.99
N THR A 137 -3.18 -14.68 4.27
CA THR A 137 -1.96 -15.42 4.62
C THR A 137 -0.76 -14.65 4.11
N ARG A 138 0.32 -14.61 4.89
CA ARG A 138 1.58 -13.98 4.53
C ARG A 138 2.02 -14.42 3.13
N PRO A 139 2.21 -13.49 2.18
CA PRO A 139 2.62 -13.86 0.84
C PRO A 139 3.97 -14.58 0.84
N ALA A 140 4.08 -15.61 0.01
CA ALA A 140 5.36 -16.22 -0.28
C ALA A 140 6.04 -15.47 -1.44
N PRO A 141 7.33 -15.09 -1.33
CA PRO A 141 8.03 -14.33 -2.36
C PRO A 141 8.18 -15.07 -3.71
N ASP A 142 7.85 -16.37 -3.77
CA ASP A 142 7.90 -17.24 -4.95
C ASP A 142 6.54 -17.52 -5.62
N GLY A 143 5.46 -16.85 -5.20
CA GLY A 143 4.37 -16.51 -6.12
C GLY A 143 3.24 -17.53 -6.32
N GLU A 144 2.82 -18.28 -5.31
CA GLU A 144 1.48 -18.91 -5.33
C GLU A 144 0.54 -18.24 -4.32
N GLN A 145 -0.42 -17.44 -4.82
CA GLN A 145 -1.60 -17.04 -4.06
C GLN A 145 -2.88 -17.47 -4.78
N GLY A 146 -3.60 -18.41 -4.18
CA GLY A 146 -4.96 -18.76 -4.54
C GLY A 146 -5.94 -17.72 -4.01
N TRP A 147 -6.46 -16.86 -4.89
CA TRP A 147 -7.58 -15.98 -4.59
C TRP A 147 -8.84 -16.82 -4.37
N ARG A 148 -9.52 -16.64 -3.22
CA ARG A 148 -10.94 -17.00 -3.07
C ARG A 148 -11.73 -15.70 -2.99
N GLU A 149 -12.54 -15.45 -4.02
CA GLU A 149 -13.66 -14.52 -3.91
C GLU A 149 -14.65 -15.14 -2.92
N GLU A 150 -14.86 -14.51 -1.76
CA GLU A 150 -16.07 -14.80 -1.00
C GLU A 150 -17.24 -14.20 -1.77
N GLY A 151 -18.12 -15.09 -2.23
CA GLY A 151 -19.31 -14.75 -2.98
C GLY A 151 -20.19 -13.76 -2.22
N SER A 152 -20.72 -12.80 -2.97
CA SER A 152 -21.84 -11.97 -2.57
C SER A 152 -23.00 -12.87 -2.10
N ASN A 153 -23.33 -12.80 -0.81
CA ASN A 153 -24.62 -13.28 -0.33
C ASN A 153 -25.70 -12.32 -0.82
N SER A 154 -26.51 -12.84 -1.75
CA SER A 154 -27.90 -12.50 -2.11
C SER A 154 -28.28 -11.05 -2.38
#